data_AF-A0A973E4H1-F1
#
_entry.id   AF-A0A973E4H1-F1
#
_cell.length_a   1.000
_cell.length_b   1.000
_cell.length_c   1.000
_cell.angle_alpha   90.00
_cell.angle_beta   90.00
_cell.angle_gamma   90.00
#
_symmetry.space_group_name_H-M   'P 1'
#
loop_
_entity.id
_entity.type
_entity.pdbx_description
1 polymer ?
#
loop_
_entity_poly.entity_id
_entity_poly.type
_entity_poly.pdbx_seq_one_letter_code
_entity_poly.pdbx_strand_id
1 'polypeptide(L)' 'MTETSFQPHGKHLIAGQWVASEAQFISTPASGAADSYSAGTPDLVNDAVEA' A
#
# COMPACT_ATOMS: atom_id res chain seq x y z
N MET A 1 15.03 -0.91 -24.60
CA MET A 1 13.69 -1.38 -24.21
C MET A 1 13.47 -0.83 -22.81
N THR A 2 12.70 0.25 -22.69
CA THR A 2 12.47 0.91 -21.40
C THR A 2 11.47 0.06 -20.62
N GLU A 3 11.95 -0.76 -19.68
CA GLU A 3 11.08 -1.41 -18.70
C GLU A 3 10.29 -0.32 -17.98
N THR A 4 8.97 -0.39 -18.05
CA THR A 4 8.07 0.47 -17.29
C THR A 4 8.31 0.17 -15.81
N SER A 5 9.11 1.00 -15.14
CA SER A 5 9.35 0.89 -13.70
C SER A 5 8.00 0.99 -12.98
N PHE A 6 7.56 -0.12 -12.38
CA PHE A 6 6.36 -0.15 -11.56
C PHE A 6 6.63 0.65 -10.28
N GLN A 7 5.90 1.74 -10.09
CA GLN A 7 5.90 2.50 -8.83
C GLN A 7 4.66 2.09 -8.02
N PRO A 8 4.82 1.48 -6.83
CA PRO A 8 3.69 1.12 -5.99
C PRO A 8 2.99 2.38 -5.48
N HIS A 9 1.65 2.38 -5.50
CA HIS A 9 0.83 3.49 -4.96
C HIS A 9 0.76 3.49 -3.43
N GLY A 10 1.23 2.43 -2.75
CA GLY A 10 1.33 2.39 -1.29
C GLY A 10 -0.01 2.36 -0.54
N LYS A 11 -1.11 1.94 -1.17
CA LYS A 11 -2.47 1.95 -0.58
C LYS A 11 -3.01 0.52 -0.42
N HIS A 12 -3.94 0.34 0.52
CA HIS A 12 -4.70 -0.90 0.67
C HIS A 12 -5.75 -1.02 -0.43
N LEU A 13 -6.09 -2.25 -0.82
CA LEU A 13 -7.20 -2.53 -1.72
C LEU A 13 -8.35 -3.15 -0.91
N ILE A 14 -9.43 -2.41 -0.73
CA ILE A 14 -10.60 -2.81 0.08
C ILE A 14 -11.85 -2.60 -0.77
N ALA A 15 -12.65 -3.65 -0.96
CA ALA A 15 -13.87 -3.59 -1.79
C ALA A 15 -13.66 -2.99 -3.21
N GLY A 16 -12.49 -3.24 -3.81
CA GLY A 16 -12.10 -2.67 -5.11
C GLY A 16 -11.64 -1.20 -5.08
N GLN A 17 -11.54 -0.59 -3.89
CA GLN A 17 -11.08 0.79 -3.70
C GLN A 17 -9.65 0.83 -3.16
N TRP A 18 -8.85 1.80 -3.65
CA TRP A 18 -7.51 2.07 -3.15
C TRP A 18 -7.54 3.04 -1.97
N VAL A 19 -7.44 2.51 -0.74
CA VAL A 19 -7.59 3.25 0.52
C VAL A 19 -6.23 3.55 1.14
N ALA A 20 -5.97 4.82 1.49
CA ALA A 20 -4.77 5.23 2.21
C ALA A 20 -5.03 5.24 3.73
N SER A 21 -3.99 5.06 4.52
CA SER A 21 -4.04 5.29 5.96
C SER A 21 -3.18 6.49 6.38
N GLU A 22 -3.42 7.02 7.57
CA GLU A 22 -2.68 8.16 8.11
C GLU A 22 -1.21 7.81 8.39
N ALA A 23 -0.97 6.60 8.91
CA ALA A 23 0.37 6.11 9.20
C ALA A 23 0.95 5.37 7.97
N GLN A 24 2.22 5.62 7.66
CA GLN A 24 2.93 4.93 6.59
C GLN A 24 4.24 4.34 7.09
N PHE A 25 4.73 3.32 6.39
CA PHE A 25 6.05 2.75 6.62
C PHE A 25 6.82 2.63 5.29
N ILE A 26 8.15 2.69 5.40
CA ILE A 26 9.05 2.58 4.26
C ILE A 26 9.51 1.12 4.15
N SER A 27 9.49 0.58 2.93
CA SER A 27 9.97 -0.78 2.65
C SER A 27 11.49 -0.89 2.80
N THR A 28 11.98 -2.11 3.02
CA THR A 28 13.42 -2.41 3.12
C THR A 28 13.82 -3.43 2.05
N PRO A 29 13.92 -3.03 0.77
CA PRO A 29 14.27 -3.93 -0.31
C PRO A 29 15.74 -4.37 -0.23
N ALA A 30 16.05 -5.55 -0.77
CA ALA A 30 17.44 -6.03 -0.86
C ALA A 30 18.29 -5.23 -1.86
N SER A 31 17.64 -4.64 -2.87
CA SER A 31 18.25 -3.77 -3.88
C SER A 31 17.20 -2.81 -4.45
N GLY A 32 17.64 -1.65 -4.95
CA GLY A 32 16.76 -0.62 -5.50
C GLY A 32 16.27 0.39 -4.46
N ALA A 33 15.38 1.29 -4.88
CA ALA A 33 14.80 2.31 -4.03
C ALA A 33 13.72 1.73 -3.12
N ALA A 34 13.59 2.29 -1.92
CA ALA A 34 12.48 1.97 -1.03
C ALA A 34 11.23 2.79 -1.40
N ASP A 35 10.06 2.23 -1.11
CA ASP A 35 8.76 2.86 -1.36
C ASP A 35 7.94 2.94 -0.08
N SER A 36 6.99 3.88 -0.05
CA SER A 36 6.09 4.10 1.08
C SER A 36 4.81 3.28 0.94
N TYR A 37 4.36 2.68 2.04
CA TYR A 37 3.12 1.91 2.13
C TYR A 37 2.28 2.36 3.32
N SER A 38 0.96 2.36 3.14
CA SER A 38 -0.04 2.59 4.18
C SER A 38 0.06 1.49 5.24
N ALA A 39 0.13 1.88 6.50
CA ALA A 39 0.07 0.97 7.63
C ALA A 39 -1.39 0.57 7.90
N GLY A 40 -1.63 -0.73 8.11
CA GLY A 40 -2.97 -1.23 8.42
C GLY A 40 -3.46 -0.78 9.80
N THR A 41 -4.77 -0.60 9.92
CA THR A 41 -5.45 -0.31 11.20
C THR A 41 -6.62 -1.27 11.40
N PRO A 42 -7.10 -1.47 12.65
CA PRO A 42 -8.29 -2.27 12.91
C PRO A 42 -9.53 -1.79 12.13
N ASP A 43 -9.70 -0.48 11.97
CA ASP A 43 -10.84 0.08 11.22
C ASP A 43 -10.81 -0.34 9.74
N LEU A 44 -9.63 -0.31 9.11
CA LEU A 44 -9.46 -0.81 7.73
C LEU A 44 -9.72 -2.32 7.62
N VAL A 45 -9.49 -3.08 8.69
CA VAL A 45 -9.84 -4.50 8.73
C VAL A 45 -11.37 -4.67 8.80
N ASN A 46 -12.05 -3.89 9.64
CA ASN A 46 -13.51 -3.91 9.72
C ASN A 46 -14.14 -3.54 8.37
N ASP A 47 -13.69 -2.45 7.75
CA ASP A 47 -14.14 -2.01 6.42
C ASP A 47 -13.97 -3.11 5.36
N ALA A 48 -12.91 -3.91 5.45
CA ALA A 48 -12.67 -5.01 4.52
C ALA A 48 -13.53 -6.24 4.77
N VAL A 49 -13.97 -6.48 6.01
CA VAL A 49 -14.79 -7.64 6.39
C VAL A 49 -16.29 -7.36 6.23
N GLU A 50 -16.72 -6.11 6.40
CA GLU A 50 -18.12 -5.69 6.26
C GLU A 50 -18.56 -5.51 4.80
N ALA A 51 -17.62 -5.48 3.85
CA ALA A 51 -17.85 -5.25 2.43
C ALA A 51 -18.35 -6.48 1.64
#